data_AF-A0A0M3KEL8-F1
#
_entry.id   AF-A0A0M3KEL8-F1
#
_cell.length_a   1.000
_cell.length_b   1.000
_cell.length_c   1.000
_cell.angle_alpha   90.00
_cell.angle_beta   90.00
_cell.angle_gamma   90.00
#
_symmetry.space_group_name_H-M   'P 1'
#
loop_
_entity.id
_entity.type
_entity.pdbx_description
1 polymer ?
#
loop_
_entity_poly.entity_id
_entity_poly.type
_entity_poly.pdbx_seq_one_letter_code
_entity_poly.pdbx_strand_id
1 'polypeptide(L)'
;MKNSPKTSPSVTTKWSDKQIPDPKNVILRIGVLAPLVEAAGIACACCFLFDMGIKMALTFGIILAATSPAVSIPAVLVLNKKGFGVPDGVPTVLLVCAAVDNIVLVTPFSVLLELLFNGDGLYTQIALIFAQIATGIALGLFSGFMLRYFPSINQPNYHFTRTAMLLALSMAFMYGSQATGWDSTGTVAVIIVSAVATLHWKTDNPEKVRKITL
;
A
#
# COMPACT_ATOMS: atom_id res chain seq x y z
N MET A 1 -37.70 38.35 -6.37
CA MET A 1 -36.66 37.46 -6.97
C MET A 1 -35.51 37.31 -5.98
N LYS A 2 -35.43 36.19 -5.26
CA LYS A 2 -34.23 35.80 -4.51
C LYS A 2 -34.13 34.27 -4.62
N ASN A 3 -33.35 33.82 -5.60
CA ASN A 3 -33.15 32.41 -5.88
C ASN A 3 -32.31 31.78 -4.77
N SER A 4 -32.94 30.95 -3.95
CA SER A 4 -32.28 30.01 -3.05
C SER A 4 -31.51 28.97 -3.89
N PRO A 5 -30.25 28.63 -3.56
CA PRO A 5 -29.58 27.51 -4.19
C PRO A 5 -30.30 26.22 -3.79
N LYS A 6 -30.65 25.45 -4.82
CA LYS A 6 -31.36 24.17 -4.77
C LYS A 6 -30.79 23.26 -3.69
N THR A 7 -31.66 22.85 -2.77
CA THR A 7 -31.44 21.73 -1.84
C THR A 7 -30.95 20.52 -2.63
N SER A 8 -29.79 19.99 -2.25
CA SER A 8 -29.35 18.67 -2.71
C SER A 8 -30.45 17.66 -2.38
N PRO A 9 -30.73 16.68 -3.26
CA PRO A 9 -31.73 15.67 -2.97
C PRO A 9 -31.28 14.94 -1.70
N SER A 10 -32.13 14.98 -0.67
CA SER A 10 -32.00 14.15 0.52
C SER A 10 -32.15 12.70 0.06
N VAL A 11 -31.02 12.07 -0.28
CA VAL A 11 -30.94 10.63 -0.48
C VAL A 11 -31.07 10.01 0.91
N THR A 12 -32.30 9.94 1.40
CA THR A 12 -32.70 9.13 2.54
C THR A 12 -32.65 7.68 2.11
N THR A 13 -31.44 7.17 1.91
CA THR A 13 -31.21 5.76 1.72
C THR A 13 -31.34 5.08 3.07
N LYS A 14 -32.30 4.16 3.16
CA LYS A 14 -32.59 3.18 4.22
C LYS A 14 -31.39 2.33 4.71
N TRP A 15 -30.18 2.66 4.25
CA TRP A 15 -28.88 2.11 4.61
C TRP A 15 -28.24 2.83 5.82
N SER A 16 -28.73 4.02 6.21
CA SER A 16 -28.13 4.90 7.23
C SER A 16 -28.06 4.35 8.65
N ASP A 17 -28.74 3.24 8.95
CA ASP A 17 -28.71 2.61 10.29
C ASP A 17 -27.68 1.48 10.39
N LYS A 18 -27.04 1.10 9.28
CA LYS A 18 -26.16 -0.06 9.23
C LYS A 18 -24.69 0.37 9.27
N GLN A 19 -24.25 0.73 10.47
CA GLN A 19 -22.85 1.03 10.75
C GLN A 19 -21.94 -0.12 10.26
N ILE A 20 -20.80 0.23 9.67
CA ILE A 20 -19.85 -0.75 9.16
C ILE A 20 -19.45 -1.67 10.33
N PRO A 21 -19.47 -3.01 10.16
CA PRO A 21 -18.88 -3.92 11.14
C PRO A 21 -17.41 -3.55 11.38
N ASP A 22 -16.84 -3.96 12.52
CA ASP A 22 -15.48 -3.58 12.97
C ASP A 22 -14.52 -3.26 11.79
N PRO A 23 -14.08 -2.00 11.63
CA PRO A 23 -13.31 -1.56 10.47
C PRO A 23 -12.05 -2.40 10.26
N LYS A 24 -11.46 -2.95 11.33
CA LYS A 24 -10.31 -3.86 11.23
C LYS A 24 -10.63 -5.13 10.45
N ASN A 25 -11.80 -5.72 10.71
CA ASN A 25 -12.26 -6.93 10.03
C ASN A 25 -12.57 -6.66 8.56
N VAL A 26 -13.11 -5.48 8.26
CA VAL A 26 -13.38 -5.07 6.87
C VAL A 26 -12.07 -4.86 6.11
N ILE A 27 -11.09 -4.20 6.70
CA ILE A 27 -9.76 -4.01 6.08
C ILE A 27 -9.09 -5.36 5.84
N LEU A 28 -9.15 -6.29 6.79
CA LEU A 28 -8.59 -7.62 6.61
C LEU A 28 -9.27 -8.38 5.46
N ARG A 29 -10.61 -8.33 5.37
CA ARG A 29 -11.35 -9.05 4.34
C ARG A 29 -11.18 -8.45 2.96
N ILE A 30 -11.34 -7.14 2.84
CA ILE A 30 -11.34 -6.45 1.55
C ILE A 30 -9.92 -6.12 1.10
N GLY A 31 -9.06 -5.64 2.01
CA GLY A 31 -7.70 -5.23 1.67
C GLY A 31 -6.66 -6.36 1.65
N VAL A 32 -6.96 -7.53 2.21
CA VAL A 32 -6.00 -8.67 2.25
C VAL A 32 -6.58 -9.93 1.62
N LEU A 33 -7.73 -10.41 2.12
CA LEU A 33 -8.26 -11.69 1.66
C LEU A 33 -8.78 -11.63 0.22
N ALA A 34 -9.53 -10.58 -0.14
CA ALA A 34 -10.05 -10.42 -1.49
C ALA A 34 -8.94 -10.43 -2.57
N PRO A 35 -7.88 -9.60 -2.48
CA PRO A 35 -6.83 -9.59 -3.51
C PRO A 35 -6.01 -10.88 -3.54
N LEU A 36 -5.83 -11.57 -2.41
CA LEU A 36 -5.16 -12.88 -2.39
C LEU A 36 -5.99 -13.96 -3.10
N VAL A 37 -7.31 -13.96 -2.87
CA VAL A 37 -8.23 -14.89 -3.54
C VAL A 37 -8.33 -14.59 -5.03
N GLU A 38 -8.36 -13.31 -5.41
CA GLU A 38 -8.32 -12.88 -6.81
C GLU A 38 -7.04 -13.33 -7.50
N ALA A 39 -5.88 -13.06 -6.90
CA ALA A 39 -4.58 -13.50 -7.43
C ALA A 39 -4.50 -15.02 -7.58
N ALA A 40 -4.98 -15.78 -6.58
CA ALA A 40 -5.02 -17.23 -6.63
C ALA A 40 -5.96 -17.75 -7.73
N GLY A 41 -7.15 -17.14 -7.88
CA GLY A 41 -8.10 -17.49 -8.92
C GLY A 41 -7.55 -17.26 -10.32
N ILE A 42 -6.89 -16.11 -10.53
CA ILE A 42 -6.22 -15.79 -11.80
C ILE A 42 -5.05 -16.75 -12.06
N ALA A 43 -4.22 -17.04 -11.05
CA ALA A 43 -3.13 -18.00 -11.18
C ALA A 43 -3.63 -19.41 -11.55
N CYS A 44 -4.71 -19.88 -10.91
CA CYS A 44 -5.35 -21.14 -11.28
C CYS A 44 -5.86 -21.11 -12.73
N ALA A 45 -6.56 -20.05 -13.13
CA ALA A 45 -7.01 -19.88 -14.51
C ALA A 45 -5.84 -19.90 -15.51
N CYS A 46 -4.71 -19.28 -15.16
CA CYS A 46 -3.51 -19.28 -16.01
C CYS A 46 -2.88 -20.67 -16.14
N CYS A 47 -2.82 -21.45 -15.06
CA CYS A 47 -2.37 -22.84 -15.13
C CYS A 47 -3.28 -23.68 -16.04
N PHE A 48 -4.60 -23.53 -15.94
CA PHE A 48 -5.55 -24.34 -16.71
C PHE A 48 -5.70 -23.90 -18.18
N LEU A 49 -5.67 -22.59 -18.46
CA LEU A 49 -5.92 -22.06 -19.81
C LEU A 49 -4.64 -21.97 -20.66
N PHE A 50 -3.50 -21.67 -20.06
CA PHE A 50 -2.25 -21.39 -20.77
C PHE A 50 -1.15 -22.43 -20.51
N ASP A 51 -1.42 -23.47 -19.71
CA ASP A 51 -0.45 -24.51 -19.33
C ASP A 51 0.86 -23.93 -18.75
N MET A 52 0.74 -22.80 -18.05
CA MET A 52 1.87 -22.09 -17.47
C MET A 52 2.38 -22.80 -16.21
N GLY A 53 3.71 -22.81 -16.04
CA GLY A 53 4.32 -23.31 -14.81
C GLY A 53 3.86 -22.52 -13.58
N ILE A 54 3.71 -23.20 -12.45
CA ILE A 54 3.11 -22.66 -11.21
C ILE A 54 3.76 -21.34 -10.76
N LYS A 55 5.09 -21.23 -10.84
CA LYS A 55 5.82 -20.01 -10.46
C LYS A 55 5.41 -18.81 -11.34
N MET A 56 5.35 -19.01 -12.65
CA MET A 56 4.94 -17.98 -13.62
C MET A 56 3.48 -17.59 -13.42
N ALA A 57 2.60 -18.58 -13.27
CA ALA A 57 1.17 -18.35 -13.08
C ALA A 57 0.88 -17.56 -11.79
N LEU A 58 1.58 -17.86 -10.69
CA LEU A 58 1.42 -17.16 -9.43
C LEU A 58 1.90 -15.70 -9.53
N THR A 59 3.06 -15.46 -10.15
CA THR A 59 3.57 -14.11 -10.39
C THR A 59 2.59 -13.31 -11.27
N PHE A 60 2.06 -13.92 -12.32
CA PHE A 60 1.09 -13.28 -13.22
C PHE A 60 -0.24 -12.97 -12.52
N GLY A 61 -0.73 -13.88 -11.69
CA GLY A 61 -1.94 -13.68 -10.89
C GLY A 61 -1.82 -12.48 -9.94
N ILE A 62 -0.68 -12.32 -9.28
CA ILE A 62 -0.43 -11.19 -8.37
C ILE A 62 -0.33 -9.87 -9.13
N ILE A 63 0.33 -9.84 -10.29
CA ILE A 63 0.40 -8.63 -11.13
C ILE A 63 -1.01 -8.18 -11.54
N LEU A 64 -1.85 -9.11 -11.97
CA LEU A 64 -3.20 -8.79 -12.43
C LEU A 64 -4.16 -8.41 -11.30
N ALA A 65 -4.00 -9.02 -10.11
CA ALA A 65 -4.79 -8.66 -8.94
C ALA A 65 -4.40 -7.29 -8.36
N ALA A 66 -3.20 -6.78 -8.65
CA ALA A 66 -2.73 -5.49 -8.13
C ALA A 66 -3.59 -4.34 -8.66
N THR A 67 -4.38 -3.73 -7.76
CA THR A 67 -5.25 -2.62 -8.12
C THR A 67 -4.49 -1.30 -8.20
N SER A 68 -4.84 -0.42 -9.14
CA SER A 68 -4.16 0.87 -9.28
C SER A 68 -4.80 1.94 -8.38
N PRO A 69 -4.09 2.47 -7.36
CA PRO A 69 -4.61 3.52 -6.49
C PRO A 69 -4.86 4.84 -7.23
N ALA A 70 -4.18 5.05 -8.37
CA ALA A 70 -4.30 6.28 -9.15
C ALA A 70 -5.71 6.50 -9.71
N VAL A 71 -6.47 5.42 -9.95
CA VAL A 71 -7.84 5.50 -10.46
C VAL A 71 -8.90 5.26 -9.38
N SER A 72 -8.61 4.39 -8.40
CA SER A 72 -9.56 4.06 -7.34
C SER A 72 -9.67 5.16 -6.29
N ILE A 73 -8.55 5.78 -5.88
CA ILE A 73 -8.55 6.82 -4.84
C ILE A 73 -9.34 8.07 -5.27
N PRO A 74 -9.15 8.64 -6.49
CA PRO A 74 -9.94 9.80 -6.91
C PRO A 74 -11.44 9.54 -6.94
N ALA A 75 -11.87 8.34 -7.38
CA ALA A 75 -13.27 7.96 -7.40
C ALA A 75 -13.88 7.96 -5.98
N VAL A 76 -13.16 7.38 -5.01
CA VAL A 76 -13.57 7.38 -3.59
C VAL A 76 -13.62 8.81 -3.02
N LEU A 77 -12.66 9.67 -3.38
CA LEU A 77 -12.66 11.08 -2.95
C LEU A 77 -13.84 11.86 -3.54
N VAL A 78 -14.25 11.60 -4.78
CA VAL A 78 -15.45 12.22 -5.38
C VAL A 78 -16.72 11.78 -4.66
N LEU A 79 -16.83 10.50 -4.28
CA LEU A 79 -17.96 9.99 -3.50
C LEU A 79 -18.01 10.59 -2.09
N ASN A 80 -16.85 10.73 -1.45
CA ASN A 80 -16.71 11.39 -0.16
C ASN A 80 -17.19 12.85 -0.23
N LYS A 81 -16.75 13.61 -1.24
CA LYS A 81 -17.20 15.00 -1.46
C LYS A 81 -18.71 15.12 -1.72
N LYS A 82 -19.35 14.08 -2.26
CA LYS A 82 -20.80 14.02 -2.50
C LYS A 82 -21.60 13.54 -1.28
N GLY A 83 -20.95 13.19 -0.17
CA GLY A 83 -21.60 12.72 1.06
C GLY A 83 -22.02 11.26 1.05
N PHE A 84 -21.66 10.47 0.03
CA PHE A 84 -22.04 9.06 -0.04
C PHE A 84 -21.22 8.20 0.94
N GLY A 85 -21.89 7.51 1.87
CA GLY A 85 -21.25 6.60 2.83
C GLY A 85 -20.31 7.28 3.83
N VAL A 86 -20.30 8.62 3.89
CA VAL A 86 -19.53 9.41 4.84
C VAL A 86 -19.99 9.19 6.28
N PRO A 87 -21.30 9.15 6.60
CA PRO A 87 -21.77 8.86 7.96
C PRO A 87 -21.27 7.50 8.48
N ASP A 88 -21.13 6.53 7.58
CA ASP A 88 -20.70 5.18 7.91
C ASP A 88 -19.16 5.03 7.91
N GLY A 89 -18.41 6.01 7.38
CA GLY A 89 -16.96 5.95 7.26
C GLY A 89 -16.44 5.06 6.10
N VAL A 90 -17.31 4.67 5.16
CA VAL A 90 -16.98 3.77 4.04
C VAL A 90 -15.83 4.31 3.19
N PRO A 91 -15.83 5.60 2.77
CA PRO A 91 -14.73 6.14 1.97
C PRO A 91 -13.36 6.05 2.67
N THR A 92 -13.31 6.28 3.98
CA THR A 92 -12.07 6.21 4.76
C THR A 92 -11.54 4.79 4.83
N VAL A 93 -12.42 3.80 5.10
CA VAL A 93 -12.03 2.38 5.12
C VAL A 93 -11.54 1.93 3.74
N LEU A 94 -12.22 2.32 2.66
CA LEU A 94 -11.81 1.98 1.29
C LEU A 94 -10.44 2.56 0.92
N LEU A 95 -10.13 3.80 1.34
CA LEU A 95 -8.80 4.38 1.15
C LEU A 95 -7.72 3.59 1.87
N VAL A 96 -7.99 3.11 3.08
CA VAL A 96 -7.07 2.24 3.83
C VAL A 96 -6.93 0.88 3.15
N CYS A 97 -8.04 0.27 2.71
CA CYS A 97 -8.01 -1.00 1.99
C CYS A 97 -7.17 -0.91 0.72
N ALA A 98 -7.32 0.15 -0.08
CA ALA A 98 -6.55 0.33 -1.32
C ALA A 98 -5.04 0.45 -1.07
N ALA A 99 -4.62 1.05 0.06
CA ALA A 99 -3.21 1.12 0.43
C ALA A 99 -2.67 -0.23 0.93
N VAL A 100 -3.46 -0.94 1.75
CA VAL A 100 -3.11 -2.27 2.28
C VAL A 100 -2.98 -3.29 1.15
N ASP A 101 -3.94 -3.32 0.23
CA ASP A 101 -3.94 -4.17 -0.96
C ASP A 101 -2.62 -4.07 -1.73
N ASN A 102 -2.21 -2.84 -2.04
CA ASN A 102 -0.99 -2.59 -2.80
C ASN A 102 0.27 -3.11 -2.09
N ILE A 103 0.36 -2.97 -0.75
CA ILE A 103 1.49 -3.48 0.03
C ILE A 103 1.46 -5.02 0.09
N VAL A 104 0.27 -5.60 0.27
CA VAL A 104 0.06 -7.05 0.37
C VAL A 104 0.40 -7.77 -0.92
N LEU A 105 0.17 -7.17 -2.08
CA LEU A 105 0.47 -7.77 -3.38
C LEU A 105 1.90 -7.50 -3.85
N VAL A 106 2.45 -6.31 -3.63
CA VAL A 106 3.81 -5.99 -4.10
C VAL A 106 4.90 -6.77 -3.34
N THR A 107 4.67 -7.09 -2.06
CA THR A 107 5.63 -7.82 -1.21
C THR A 107 5.89 -9.26 -1.70
N PRO A 108 4.87 -10.13 -1.89
CA PRO A 108 5.06 -11.45 -2.46
C PRO A 108 5.46 -11.39 -3.94
N PHE A 109 5.03 -10.35 -4.68
CA PHE A 109 5.42 -10.17 -6.08
C PHE A 109 6.95 -10.07 -6.25
N SER A 110 7.63 -9.22 -5.46
CA SER A 110 9.08 -9.08 -5.56
C SER A 110 9.82 -10.39 -5.27
N VAL A 111 9.35 -11.13 -4.26
CA VAL A 111 9.91 -12.44 -3.87
C VAL A 111 9.72 -13.49 -4.96
N LEU A 112 8.54 -13.53 -5.57
CA LEU A 112 8.22 -14.50 -6.62
C LEU A 112 8.95 -14.21 -7.93
N LEU A 113 9.15 -12.93 -8.26
CA LEU A 113 10.00 -12.55 -9.39
C LEU A 113 11.43 -13.05 -9.18
N GLU A 114 11.97 -12.90 -7.98
CA GLU A 114 13.32 -13.36 -7.69
C GLU A 114 13.44 -14.89 -7.78
N LEU A 115 12.47 -15.62 -7.23
CA LEU A 115 12.39 -17.07 -7.33
C LEU A 115 12.23 -17.57 -8.78
N LEU A 116 11.63 -16.75 -9.64
CA LEU A 116 11.41 -17.08 -11.03
C LEU A 116 12.70 -17.02 -11.86
N PHE A 117 13.57 -16.02 -11.62
CA PHE A 117 14.77 -15.79 -12.41
C PHE A 117 16.05 -16.47 -11.86
N ASN A 118 16.17 -16.66 -10.54
CA ASN A 118 17.40 -17.18 -9.91
C ASN A 118 17.42 -18.72 -9.70
N GLY A 119 16.57 -19.46 -10.41
CA GLY A 119 16.17 -20.81 -10.02
C GLY A 119 17.17 -21.94 -10.30
N ASP A 120 18.02 -22.26 -9.32
CA ASP A 120 18.53 -23.62 -9.06
C ASP A 120 18.56 -23.91 -7.54
N GLY A 121 17.85 -24.97 -7.09
CA GLY A 121 17.82 -25.46 -5.70
C GLY A 121 16.79 -24.82 -4.76
N LEU A 122 15.65 -25.48 -4.52
CA LEU A 122 14.54 -25.00 -3.69
C LEU A 122 14.94 -24.59 -2.26
N TYR A 123 15.77 -25.39 -1.58
CA TYR A 123 16.13 -25.16 -0.17
C TYR A 123 17.00 -23.92 0.02
N THR A 124 18.00 -23.73 -0.85
CA THR A 124 18.89 -22.57 -0.85
C THR A 124 18.12 -21.30 -1.19
N GLN A 125 17.18 -21.36 -2.14
CA GLN A 125 16.35 -20.21 -2.52
C GLN A 125 15.43 -19.77 -1.37
N ILE A 126 14.78 -20.71 -0.69
CA ILE A 126 13.92 -20.38 0.46
C ILE A 126 14.76 -19.72 1.56
N ALA A 127 15.94 -20.25 1.87
CA ALA A 127 16.84 -19.66 2.86
C ALA A 127 17.30 -18.25 2.48
N LEU A 128 17.63 -18.02 1.20
CA LEU A 128 18.01 -16.71 0.68
C LEU A 128 16.86 -15.70 0.76
N ILE A 129 15.64 -16.10 0.40
CA ILE A 129 14.44 -15.25 0.52
C ILE A 129 14.23 -14.79 1.97
N PHE A 130 14.33 -15.70 2.94
CA PHE A 130 14.21 -15.33 4.36
C PHE A 130 15.32 -14.37 4.79
N ALA A 131 16.56 -14.60 4.34
CA ALA A 131 17.68 -13.71 4.62
C ALA A 131 17.49 -12.31 4.00
N GLN A 132 16.95 -12.24 2.79
CA GLN A 132 16.66 -10.99 2.07
C GLN A 132 15.56 -10.18 2.75
N ILE A 133 14.47 -10.84 3.16
CA ILE A 133 13.40 -10.20 3.92
C ILE A 133 13.94 -9.67 5.24
N ALA A 134 14.71 -10.48 5.98
CA ALA A 134 15.30 -10.06 7.26
C ALA A 134 16.25 -8.87 7.10
N THR A 135 17.11 -8.91 6.07
CA THR A 135 18.06 -7.83 5.76
C THR A 135 17.33 -6.57 5.31
N GLY A 136 16.28 -6.71 4.50
CA GLY A 136 15.43 -5.59 4.04
C GLY A 136 14.72 -4.91 5.20
N ILE A 137 14.17 -5.69 6.14
CA ILE A 137 13.57 -5.15 7.37
C ILE A 137 14.63 -4.42 8.20
N ALA A 138 15.80 -5.02 8.42
CA ALA A 138 16.87 -4.39 9.20
C ALA A 138 17.33 -3.06 8.59
N LEU A 139 17.60 -3.03 7.27
CA LEU A 139 18.01 -1.83 6.54
C LEU A 139 16.90 -0.76 6.51
N GLY A 140 15.65 -1.17 6.29
CA GLY A 140 14.50 -0.27 6.29
C GLY A 140 14.26 0.37 7.66
N LEU A 141 14.36 -0.41 8.74
CA LEU A 141 14.24 0.10 10.12
C LEU A 141 15.39 1.04 10.47
N PHE A 142 16.63 0.65 10.17
CA PHE A 142 17.81 1.45 10.45
C PHE A 142 17.76 2.81 9.74
N SER A 143 17.49 2.79 8.44
CA SER A 143 17.41 4.01 7.63
C SER A 143 16.16 4.85 7.93
N GLY A 144 15.04 4.21 8.26
CA GLY A 144 13.83 4.89 8.74
C GLY A 144 14.07 5.62 10.06
N PHE A 145 14.86 5.03 10.96
CA PHE A 145 15.30 5.68 12.19
C PHE A 145 16.32 6.81 11.92
N MET A 146 17.15 6.69 10.89
CA MET A 146 18.02 7.81 10.47
C MET A 146 17.21 8.99 9.92
N LEU A 147 16.16 8.73 9.14
CA LEU A 147 15.23 9.75 8.63
C LEU A 147 14.42 10.46 9.71
N ARG A 148 14.37 9.89 10.93
CA ARG A 148 13.84 10.59 12.10
C ARG A 148 14.76 11.72 12.55
N TYR A 149 16.07 11.54 12.47
CA TYR A 149 17.04 12.54 12.92
C TYR A 149 17.36 13.58 11.84
N PHE A 150 17.32 13.17 10.57
CA PHE A 150 17.46 14.01 9.38
C PHE A 150 16.07 14.22 8.76
N PRO A 151 15.30 15.27 9.12
CA PRO A 151 15.69 16.67 8.95
C PRO A 151 15.33 17.58 10.15
N SER A 152 16.26 18.45 10.53
CA SER A 152 16.02 19.48 11.57
C SER A 152 14.81 20.36 11.20
N ILE A 153 13.91 20.57 12.16
CA ILE A 153 12.70 21.41 12.07
C ILE A 153 13.01 22.86 11.65
N ASN A 154 14.26 23.30 11.74
CA ASN A 154 14.69 24.67 11.50
C ASN A 154 14.91 25.03 10.01
N GLN A 155 14.46 24.19 9.06
CA GLN A 155 14.63 24.42 7.63
C GLN A 155 13.36 25.07 7.01
N PRO A 156 13.49 26.10 6.14
CA PRO A 156 12.35 26.83 5.59
C PRO A 156 11.46 26.01 4.63
N ASN A 157 11.85 24.79 4.24
CA ASN A 157 11.09 23.88 3.36
C ASN A 157 11.09 22.41 3.84
N TYR A 158 10.87 22.17 5.14
CA TYR A 158 11.00 20.84 5.75
C TYR A 158 10.15 19.74 5.09
N HIS A 159 8.94 20.05 4.58
CA HIS A 159 8.11 19.06 3.88
C HIS A 159 8.73 18.56 2.57
N PHE A 160 9.28 19.47 1.77
CA PHE A 160 9.91 19.11 0.49
C PHE A 160 11.18 18.29 0.72
N THR A 161 12.02 18.72 1.68
CA THR A 161 13.24 17.99 2.05
C THR A 161 12.91 16.58 2.55
N ARG A 162 11.89 16.43 3.40
CA ARG A 162 11.40 15.12 3.86
C ARG A 162 11.03 14.20 2.68
N THR A 163 10.19 14.70 1.76
CA THR A 163 9.79 13.92 0.58
C THR A 163 10.96 13.59 -0.34
N ALA A 164 11.89 14.53 -0.54
CA ALA A 164 13.06 14.35 -1.39
C ALA A 164 14.04 13.32 -0.80
N MET A 165 14.26 13.35 0.51
CA MET A 165 15.11 12.37 1.21
C MET A 165 14.50 10.97 1.16
N LEU A 166 13.19 10.84 1.38
CA LEU A 166 12.49 9.56 1.21
C LEU A 166 12.62 9.02 -0.21
N LEU A 167 12.41 9.87 -1.21
CA LEU A 167 12.51 9.47 -2.61
C LEU A 167 13.93 9.03 -2.96
N ALA A 168 14.93 9.82 -2.58
CA ALA A 168 16.33 9.52 -2.83
C ALA A 168 16.76 8.20 -2.16
N LEU A 169 16.36 7.99 -0.91
CA LEU A 169 16.65 6.76 -0.19
C LEU A 169 15.92 5.56 -0.78
N SER A 170 14.68 5.75 -1.23
CA SER A 170 13.91 4.67 -1.88
C SER A 170 14.55 4.25 -3.21
N MET A 171 14.97 5.21 -4.03
CA MET A 171 15.72 4.96 -5.26
C MET A 171 17.06 4.29 -4.96
N ALA A 172 17.79 4.74 -3.93
CA ALA A 172 19.05 4.14 -3.53
C ALA A 172 18.89 2.68 -3.10
N PHE A 173 17.83 2.33 -2.36
CA PHE A 173 17.56 0.93 -2.01
C PHE A 173 17.16 0.08 -3.20
N MET A 174 16.31 0.59 -4.10
CA MET A 174 15.92 -0.16 -5.30
C MET A 174 17.14 -0.47 -6.18
N TYR A 175 17.90 0.56 -6.58
CA TYR A 175 19.08 0.36 -7.42
C TYR A 175 20.24 -0.34 -6.69
N GLY A 176 20.40 -0.09 -5.39
CA GLY A 176 21.41 -0.75 -4.57
C GLY A 176 21.15 -2.25 -4.44
N SER A 177 19.89 -2.65 -4.26
CA SER A 177 19.50 -4.06 -4.18
C SER A 177 19.71 -4.80 -5.51
N GLN A 178 19.42 -4.13 -6.63
CA GLN A 178 19.69 -4.64 -7.98
C GLN A 178 21.19 -4.84 -8.22
N ALA A 179 22.04 -3.92 -7.75
CA ALA A 179 23.49 -4.05 -7.89
C ALA A 179 24.07 -5.22 -7.09
N THR A 180 23.47 -5.57 -5.95
CA THR A 180 23.87 -6.72 -5.12
C THR A 180 23.25 -8.04 -5.55
N GLY A 181 22.29 -8.02 -6.49
CA GLY A 181 21.55 -9.20 -6.96
C GLY A 181 20.50 -9.71 -5.97
N TRP A 182 20.06 -8.89 -5.02
CA TRP A 182 19.07 -9.23 -3.98
C TRP A 182 17.82 -8.35 -4.13
N ASP A 183 17.11 -8.51 -5.24
CA ASP A 183 16.05 -7.60 -5.68
C ASP A 183 14.90 -7.47 -4.65
N SER A 184 14.58 -8.54 -3.94
CA SER A 184 13.54 -8.52 -2.89
C SER A 184 13.91 -7.63 -1.71
N THR A 185 15.20 -7.52 -1.38
CA THR A 185 15.68 -6.75 -0.22
C THR A 185 15.36 -5.27 -0.37
N GLY A 186 15.53 -4.71 -1.58
CA GLY A 186 15.25 -3.30 -1.85
C GLY A 186 13.77 -2.97 -1.70
N THR A 187 12.90 -3.80 -2.28
CA THR A 187 11.44 -3.60 -2.20
C THR A 187 10.95 -3.63 -0.76
N VAL A 188 11.38 -4.62 0.03
CA VAL A 188 11.02 -4.73 1.45
C VAL A 188 11.57 -3.54 2.26
N ALA A 189 12.83 -3.14 2.03
CA ALA A 189 13.42 -1.99 2.71
C ALA A 189 12.65 -0.69 2.44
N VAL A 190 12.22 -0.46 1.18
CA VAL A 190 11.43 0.72 0.78
C VAL A 190 10.06 0.77 1.48
N ILE A 191 9.38 -0.37 1.59
CA ILE A 191 8.10 -0.45 2.29
C ILE A 191 8.27 -0.11 3.78
N ILE A 192 9.30 -0.69 4.42
CA ILE A 192 9.56 -0.49 5.85
C ILE A 192 10.00 0.95 6.13
N VAL A 193 10.93 1.52 5.36
CA VAL A 193 11.37 2.92 5.56
C VAL A 193 10.21 3.90 5.40
N SER A 194 9.34 3.68 4.40
CA SER A 194 8.16 4.51 4.16
C SER A 194 7.16 4.44 5.32
N ALA A 195 6.90 3.23 5.84
CA ALA A 195 6.04 3.04 7.00
C ALA A 195 6.60 3.74 8.26
N VAL A 196 7.89 3.54 8.57
CA VAL A 196 8.54 4.15 9.74
C VAL A 196 8.55 5.68 9.65
N ALA A 197 8.92 6.23 8.49
CA ALA A 197 8.93 7.67 8.27
C ALA A 197 7.53 8.29 8.41
N THR A 198 6.51 7.64 7.86
CA THR A 198 5.12 8.11 7.91
C THR A 198 4.57 8.12 9.34
N LEU A 199 4.85 7.09 10.14
CA LEU A 199 4.43 7.02 11.54
C LEU A 199 5.05 8.16 12.36
N HIS A 200 6.31 8.49 12.10
CA HIS A 200 6.99 9.54 12.86
C HIS A 200 6.54 10.95 12.47
N TRP A 201 6.48 11.24 11.17
CA TRP A 201 6.07 12.57 10.72
C TRP A 201 4.62 12.91 11.02
N LYS A 202 3.76 11.89 11.21
CA LYS A 202 2.41 12.08 11.74
C LYS A 202 2.42 12.60 13.19
N THR A 203 3.42 12.22 13.98
CA THR A 203 3.58 12.65 15.38
C THR A 203 4.15 14.07 15.47
N ASP A 204 5.01 14.45 14.53
CA ASP A 204 5.64 15.79 14.46
C ASP A 204 4.69 16.92 14.04
N ASN A 205 3.48 16.60 13.54
CA ASN A 205 2.55 17.60 13.03
C ASN A 205 1.18 17.58 13.77
N PRO A 206 1.14 17.93 15.07
CA PRO A 206 -0.09 17.89 15.87
C PRO A 206 -1.13 18.97 15.51
N GLU A 207 -0.79 19.97 14.68
CA GLU A 207 -1.59 21.20 14.47
C GLU A 207 -2.65 21.17 13.35
N LYS A 208 -2.93 20.03 12.68
CA LYS A 208 -3.99 19.99 11.63
C LYS A 208 -4.97 18.82 11.70
N VAL A 209 -5.14 18.19 12.86
CA VAL A 209 -6.24 17.22 13.07
C VAL A 209 -7.48 17.90 13.68
N ARG A 210 -7.34 19.13 14.19
CA ARG A 210 -8.44 19.93 14.76
C ARG A 210 -8.93 20.98 13.75
N LYS A 211 -9.62 20.57 12.69
CA LYS A 211 -10.61 21.34 11.89
C LYS A 211 -10.96 20.60 10.57
N ILE A 212 -11.51 19.40 10.69
CA ILE A 212 -12.48 18.92 9.70
C ILE A 212 -13.65 18.32 10.49
N THR A 213 -14.24 19.16 11.34
CA THR A 213 -15.65 19.00 11.70
C THR A 213 -16.40 19.74 10.60
N LEU A 214 -16.88 18.99 9.60
CA LEU A 214 -18.00 19.41 8.76
C LEU A 214 -19.29 19.03 9.48
#